data_AF-A0A0C2W5T8-F1
#
_entry.id   AF-A0A0C2W5T8-F1
#
_cell.length_a   1.000
_cell.length_b   1.000
_cell.length_c   1.000
_cell.angle_alpha   90.00
_cell.angle_beta   90.00
_cell.angle_gamma   90.00
#
_symmetry.space_group_name_H-M   'P 1'
#
loop_
_entity.id
_entity.type
_entity.pdbx_description
1 polymer ?
#
loop_
_entity_poly.entity_id
_entity_poly.type
_entity_poly.pdbx_seq_one_letter_code
_entity_poly.pdbx_strand_id
1 'polypeptide(L)'
;MSFYFPTLNLLTLSRFCTIAIFADSWLFVFAGGTLVSGVGMSLNADACLTGVYLCIVFYAASKVLIYILLAEKVHVVWSAGVPIRRFQSRIWIFCAVVMLGYVVIFVLMLIGRVGYLNPPDENGNQSCTIGLEPMASIPLLAYDAWLNCMLTSLFVYPLLRRRPMNPKLRALAKRTCFAAAIALGTSVVNILVLTLLHGRQLGWVCLASCGLDV
;
A
#
# COMPACT_ATOMS: atom_id res chain seq x y z
N MET A 1 34.57 -16.65 -3.59
CA MET A 1 34.07 -15.31 -4.00
C MET A 1 33.51 -14.65 -2.74
N SER A 2 34.34 -13.84 -2.08
CA SER A 2 34.03 -13.23 -0.79
C SER A 2 32.99 -12.13 -1.00
N PHE A 3 31.80 -12.26 -0.41
CA PHE A 3 30.77 -11.23 -0.42
C PHE A 3 31.18 -10.13 0.56
N TYR A 4 32.01 -9.21 0.08
CA TYR A 4 32.30 -7.96 0.77
C TYR A 4 31.02 -7.11 0.69
N PHE A 5 30.28 -6.98 1.80
CA PHE A 5 29.16 -6.05 1.91
C PHE A 5 29.70 -4.62 2.01
N PRO A 6 29.51 -3.73 1.01
CA PRO A 6 29.91 -2.34 1.17
C PRO A 6 28.75 -1.52 1.76
N THR A 7 29.06 -0.84 2.86
CA THR A 7 28.55 0.47 3.31
C THR A 7 27.09 0.62 3.82
N LEU A 8 27.00 1.07 5.07
CA LEU A 8 25.81 1.26 5.91
C LEU A 8 24.67 2.12 5.31
N ASN A 9 24.89 2.89 4.23
CA ASN A 9 23.89 3.84 3.68
C ASN A 9 22.77 3.19 2.85
N LEU A 10 22.97 1.97 2.34
CA LEU A 10 21.95 1.23 1.59
C LEU A 10 20.91 0.58 2.51
N LEU A 11 21.29 0.26 3.75
CA LEU A 11 20.35 -0.17 4.79
C LEU A 11 19.50 1.01 5.29
N THR A 12 19.98 2.25 5.22
CA THR A 12 19.30 3.41 5.81
C THR A 12 17.93 3.68 5.18
N LEU A 13 17.79 3.63 3.84
CA LEU A 13 16.50 3.88 3.19
C LEU A 13 15.49 2.75 3.47
N SER A 14 15.91 1.48 3.32
CA SER A 14 15.04 0.35 3.67
C SER A 14 14.59 0.41 5.14
N ARG A 15 15.51 0.70 6.08
CA ARG A 15 15.20 0.84 7.51
C ARG A 15 14.27 2.02 7.76
N PHE A 16 14.54 3.16 7.13
CA PHE A 16 13.70 4.36 7.23
C PHE A 16 12.29 4.07 6.73
N CYS A 17 12.13 3.47 5.54
CA CYS A 17 10.82 3.09 5.00
C CYS A 17 10.10 2.11 5.94
N THR A 18 10.78 1.11 6.49
CA THR A 18 10.15 0.19 7.46
C THR A 18 9.65 0.92 8.71
N ILE A 19 10.47 1.80 9.29
CA ILE A 19 10.07 2.59 10.46
C ILE A 19 8.91 3.54 10.11
N ALA A 20 8.97 4.18 8.94
CA ALA A 20 7.92 5.06 8.45
C ALA A 20 6.60 4.32 8.22
N ILE A 21 6.61 3.11 7.65
CA ILE A 21 5.41 2.27 7.50
C ILE A 21 4.82 1.96 8.87
N PHE A 22 5.63 1.49 9.83
CA PHE A 22 5.13 1.22 11.18
C PHE A 22 4.54 2.47 11.85
N ALA A 23 5.19 3.62 11.70
CA ALA A 23 4.68 4.88 12.24
C ALA A 23 3.36 5.30 11.56
N ASP A 24 3.27 5.14 10.24
CA ASP A 24 2.07 5.43 9.45
C ASP A 24 0.90 4.54 9.88
N SER A 25 1.10 3.22 10.01
CA SER A 25 0.08 2.28 10.49
C SER A 25 -0.41 2.62 11.90
N TRP A 26 0.52 2.96 12.81
CA TRP A 26 0.16 3.37 14.17
C TRP A 26 -0.66 4.65 14.18
N LEU A 27 -0.24 5.65 13.40
CA LEU A 27 -0.95 6.92 13.30
C LEU A 27 -2.32 6.74 12.66
N PHE A 28 -2.42 5.87 11.65
CA PHE A 28 -3.68 5.53 10.99
C PHE A 28 -4.67 4.88 11.94
N VAL A 29 -4.26 3.83 12.66
CA VAL A 29 -5.12 3.12 13.62
C VAL A 29 -5.51 4.04 14.78
N PHE A 30 -4.58 4.84 15.29
CA PHE A 30 -4.86 5.79 16.36
C PHE A 30 -5.87 6.84 15.90
N ALA A 31 -5.64 7.48 14.75
CA ALA A 31 -6.50 8.55 14.26
C ALA A 31 -7.87 8.04 13.78
N GLY A 32 -7.93 6.84 13.19
CA GLY A 32 -9.19 6.16 12.90
C GLY A 32 -9.97 5.80 14.17
N GLY A 33 -9.28 5.29 15.20
CA GLY A 33 -9.87 4.98 16.50
C GLY A 33 -10.42 6.21 17.22
N THR A 34 -9.70 7.34 17.20
CA THR A 34 -10.19 8.59 17.80
C THR A 34 -11.38 9.17 17.03
N LEU A 35 -11.42 9.02 15.70
CA LEU A 35 -12.58 9.44 14.90
C LEU A 35 -13.83 8.63 15.24
N VAL A 36 -13.68 7.30 15.36
CA VAL A 36 -14.78 6.36 15.59
C VAL A 36 -15.29 6.46 17.02
N SER A 37 -14.39 6.36 18.00
CA SER A 37 -14.75 6.23 19.43
C SER A 37 -14.72 7.55 20.19
N GLY A 38 -13.96 8.54 19.73
CA GLY A 38 -13.82 9.84 20.40
C GLY A 38 -14.76 10.90 19.84
N VAL A 39 -14.56 11.28 18.58
CA VAL A 39 -15.31 12.37 17.93
C VAL A 39 -16.71 11.93 17.49
N GLY A 40 -16.88 10.65 17.14
CA GLY A 40 -18.14 10.11 16.66
C GLY A 40 -18.42 10.49 15.21
N MET A 41 -17.93 9.69 14.27
CA MET A 41 -18.13 9.90 12.82
C MET A 41 -19.60 9.94 12.40
N SER A 42 -20.49 9.30 13.17
CA SER A 42 -21.93 9.27 12.94
C SER A 42 -22.67 10.53 13.39
N LEU A 43 -22.02 11.40 14.17
CA LEU A 43 -22.66 12.58 14.78
C LEU A 43 -22.34 13.87 14.02
N ASN A 44 -21.19 13.92 13.32
CA ASN A 44 -20.68 15.13 12.69
C ASN A 44 -20.32 14.87 11.22
N ALA A 45 -20.90 15.65 10.30
CA ALA A 45 -20.60 15.57 8.87
C ALA A 45 -19.11 15.82 8.56
N ASP A 46 -18.50 16.79 9.24
CA ASP A 46 -17.08 17.10 9.08
C ASP A 46 -16.18 15.96 9.57
N ALA A 47 -16.57 15.25 10.64
CA ALA A 47 -15.84 14.07 11.11
C ALA A 47 -15.97 12.92 10.10
N CYS A 48 -17.14 12.72 9.51
CA CYS A 48 -17.37 11.74 8.45
C CYS A 48 -16.49 12.00 7.21
N LEU A 49 -16.44 13.26 6.75
CA LEU A 49 -15.56 13.69 5.64
C LEU A 49 -14.08 13.55 6.00
N THR A 50 -13.70 13.91 7.23
CA THR A 50 -12.32 13.74 7.71
C THR A 50 -11.93 12.26 7.66
N GLY A 51 -12.85 11.34 7.96
CA GLY A 51 -12.62 9.90 7.89
C GLY A 51 -12.23 9.40 6.50
N VAL A 52 -12.90 9.89 5.45
CA VAL A 52 -12.56 9.47 4.07
C VAL A 52 -11.19 10.01 3.64
N TYR A 53 -10.86 11.26 3.97
CA TYR A 53 -9.52 11.81 3.68
C TYR A 53 -8.43 11.08 4.46
N LEU A 54 -8.71 10.73 5.71
CA LEU A 54 -7.79 9.99 6.56
C LEU A 54 -7.49 8.61 5.95
N CYS A 55 -8.49 7.80 5.56
CA CYS A 55 -8.18 6.55 4.85
C CYS A 55 -7.37 6.81 3.57
N ILE A 56 -7.78 7.74 2.70
CA ILE A 56 -7.08 7.95 1.41
C ILE A 56 -5.61 8.33 1.61
N VAL A 57 -5.31 9.28 2.51
CA VAL A 57 -3.94 9.78 2.71
C VAL A 57 -3.05 8.71 3.32
N PHE A 58 -3.47 8.06 4.41
CA PHE A 58 -2.67 7.03 5.07
C PHE A 58 -2.50 5.79 4.19
N TYR A 59 -3.56 5.35 3.51
CA TYR A 59 -3.48 4.26 2.55
C TYR A 59 -2.48 4.56 1.43
N ALA A 60 -2.56 5.75 0.82
CA ALA A 60 -1.65 6.15 -0.24
C ALA A 60 -0.20 6.26 0.26
N ALA A 61 0.01 6.87 1.43
CA ALA A 61 1.32 7.00 2.05
C ALA A 61 1.97 5.64 2.29
N SER A 62 1.23 4.71 2.90
CA SER A 62 1.68 3.33 3.14
C SER A 62 2.05 2.61 1.85
N LYS A 63 1.20 2.65 0.81
CA LYS A 63 1.49 2.02 -0.49
C LYS A 63 2.75 2.58 -1.13
N VAL A 64 2.92 3.91 -1.13
CA VAL A 64 4.13 4.56 -1.68
C VAL A 64 5.38 4.10 -0.91
N LEU A 65 5.33 4.06 0.43
CA LEU A 65 6.47 3.61 1.23
C LEU A 65 6.81 2.13 0.98
N ILE A 66 5.80 1.26 0.86
CA ILE A 66 5.97 -0.16 0.54
C ILE A 66 6.60 -0.33 -0.84
N TYR A 67 6.12 0.38 -1.86
CA TYR A 67 6.65 0.28 -3.21
C TYR A 67 8.08 0.81 -3.32
N ILE A 68 8.43 1.89 -2.61
CA ILE A 68 9.81 2.37 -2.52
C ILE A 68 10.70 1.30 -1.88
N LEU A 69 10.24 0.66 -0.80
CA LEU A 69 10.98 -0.42 -0.13
C LEU A 69 11.20 -1.60 -1.08
N LEU A 70 10.15 -2.05 -1.79
CA LEU A 70 10.25 -3.15 -2.76
C LEU A 70 11.17 -2.80 -3.93
N ALA A 71 11.09 -1.58 -4.46
CA ALA A 71 11.97 -1.11 -5.53
C ALA A 71 13.44 -1.08 -5.08
N GLU A 72 13.73 -0.68 -3.83
CA GLU A 72 15.08 -0.74 -3.27
C GLU A 72 15.56 -2.20 -3.18
N LYS A 73 14.72 -3.16 -2.76
CA LYS A 73 15.08 -4.59 -2.75
C LYS A 73 15.37 -5.12 -4.14
N VAL A 74 14.57 -4.74 -5.15
CA VAL A 74 14.81 -5.10 -6.55
C VAL A 74 16.15 -4.53 -7.02
N HIS A 75 16.44 -3.26 -6.74
CA HIS A 75 17.70 -2.62 -7.11
C HIS A 75 18.92 -3.33 -6.51
N VAL A 76 18.85 -3.74 -5.24
CA VAL A 76 19.93 -4.49 -4.58
C VAL A 76 20.18 -5.84 -5.26
N VAL A 77 19.12 -6.58 -5.57
CA VAL A 77 19.24 -7.90 -6.21
C VAL A 77 19.82 -7.77 -7.62
N TRP A 78 19.40 -6.76 -8.39
CA TRP A 78 19.91 -6.52 -9.73
C TRP A 78 21.35 -5.99 -9.76
N SER A 79 21.76 -5.26 -8.73
CA SER A 79 23.13 -4.73 -8.63
C SER A 79 24.16 -5.78 -8.17
N ALA A 80 23.74 -7.02 -7.88
CA ALA A 80 24.60 -8.14 -7.49
C ALA A 80 25.61 -7.82 -6.36
N GLY A 81 25.28 -6.85 -5.48
CA GLY A 81 26.16 -6.40 -4.40
C GLY A 81 27.20 -5.34 -4.78
N VAL A 82 27.25 -4.90 -6.05
CA VAL A 82 28.09 -3.78 -6.48
C VAL A 82 27.41 -2.47 -6.06
N PRO A 83 28.11 -1.54 -5.38
CA PRO A 83 27.52 -0.29 -4.92
C PRO A 83 27.39 0.68 -6.10
N ILE A 84 26.28 0.57 -6.84
CA ILE A 84 25.91 1.51 -7.91
C ILE A 84 25.04 2.61 -7.31
N ARG A 85 25.26 3.87 -7.70
CA ARG A 85 24.39 4.99 -7.29
C ARG A 85 22.94 4.75 -7.78
N ARG A 86 21.94 5.05 -6.94
CA ARG A 86 20.50 4.82 -7.21
C ARG A 86 20.06 5.37 -8.57
N PHE A 87 20.32 6.65 -8.81
CA PHE A 87 20.01 7.38 -10.04
C PHE A 87 20.82 6.96 -11.27
N GLN A 88 21.78 6.05 -11.11
CA GLN A 88 22.57 5.51 -12.22
C GLN A 88 22.05 4.14 -12.68
N SER A 89 21.28 3.45 -11.84
CA SER A 89 20.73 2.15 -12.20
C SER A 89 19.44 2.30 -13.01
N ARG A 90 19.43 1.73 -14.22
CA ARG A 90 18.27 1.80 -15.12
C ARG A 90 17.01 1.16 -14.51
N ILE A 91 17.18 0.09 -13.73
CA ILE A 91 16.07 -0.62 -13.08
C ILE A 91 15.42 0.26 -12.01
N TRP A 92 16.20 0.96 -11.17
CA TRP A 92 15.63 1.81 -10.13
C TRP A 92 14.93 3.03 -10.73
N ILE A 93 15.51 3.66 -11.75
CA ILE A 93 14.86 4.78 -12.46
C ILE A 93 13.55 4.32 -13.10
N PHE A 94 13.53 3.15 -13.74
CA PHE A 94 12.31 2.58 -14.29
C PHE A 94 11.24 2.37 -13.21
N CYS A 95 11.59 1.74 -12.08
CA CYS A 95 10.65 1.57 -10.96
C CYS A 95 10.17 2.94 -10.42
N ALA A 96 11.05 3.93 -10.30
CA ALA A 96 10.71 5.26 -9.82
C ALA A 96 9.74 6.00 -10.76
N VAL A 97 9.93 5.90 -12.08
CA VAL A 97 9.02 6.47 -13.07
C VAL A 97 7.64 5.80 -13.02
N VAL A 98 7.60 4.48 -12.90
CA VAL A 98 6.32 3.78 -12.74
C VAL A 98 5.65 4.17 -11.41
N MET A 99 6.39 4.27 -10.30
CA MET A 99 5.82 4.74 -9.03
C MET A 99 5.29 6.17 -9.10
N LEU A 100 5.86 7.04 -9.94
CA LEU A 100 5.34 8.39 -10.15
C LEU A 100 3.91 8.39 -10.72
N GLY A 101 3.53 7.35 -11.48
CA GLY A 101 2.15 7.14 -11.94
C GLY A 101 1.15 7.00 -10.79
N TYR A 102 1.59 6.60 -9.59
CA TYR A 102 0.74 6.52 -8.40
C TYR A 102 0.20 7.90 -7.97
N VAL A 103 0.87 9.00 -8.35
CA VAL A 103 0.36 10.36 -8.13
C VAL A 103 -0.96 10.58 -8.86
N VAL A 104 -1.11 10.05 -10.08
CA VAL A 104 -2.36 10.15 -10.84
C VAL A 104 -3.47 9.38 -10.12
N ILE A 105 -3.17 8.18 -9.64
CA ILE A 105 -4.09 7.37 -8.86
C ILE A 105 -4.51 8.10 -7.59
N PHE A 106 -3.56 8.70 -6.86
CA PHE A 106 -3.85 9.49 -5.67
C PHE A 106 -4.82 10.65 -5.94
N VAL A 107 -4.61 11.40 -7.03
CA VAL A 107 -5.53 12.48 -7.44
C VAL A 107 -6.91 11.91 -7.80
N LEU A 108 -6.98 10.77 -8.49
CA LEU A 108 -8.25 10.10 -8.78
C LEU A 108 -8.98 9.67 -7.52
N MET A 109 -8.27 9.15 -6.51
CA MET A 109 -8.87 8.80 -5.22
C MET A 109 -9.46 10.02 -4.50
N LEU A 110 -8.76 11.16 -4.55
CA LEU A 110 -9.28 12.41 -4.01
C LEU A 110 -10.54 12.85 -4.76
N ILE A 111 -10.58 12.78 -6.09
CA ILE A 111 -11.74 13.20 -6.87
C ILE A 111 -12.92 12.26 -6.65
N GLY A 112 -12.70 10.94 -6.72
CA GLY A 112 -13.74 9.91 -6.58
C GLY A 112 -14.08 9.52 -5.14
N ARG A 113 -13.79 10.39 -4.17
CA ARG A 113 -14.12 10.18 -2.76
C ARG A 113 -15.63 10.37 -2.54
N VAL A 114 -16.23 9.52 -1.71
CA VAL A 114 -17.62 9.64 -1.28
C VAL A 114 -17.66 9.62 0.25
N GLY A 115 -18.35 10.59 0.85
CA GLY A 115 -18.53 10.66 2.29
C GLY A 115 -19.76 11.49 2.63
N TYR A 116 -20.79 10.85 3.18
CA TYR A 116 -22.02 11.53 3.61
C TYR A 116 -22.64 10.85 4.83
N LEU A 117 -23.39 11.63 5.61
CA LEU A 117 -24.19 11.10 6.71
C LEU A 117 -25.52 10.58 6.16
N ASN A 118 -25.89 9.37 6.53
CA ASN A 118 -27.22 8.85 6.30
C ASN A 118 -28.21 9.46 7.31
N PRO A 119 -29.50 9.60 6.92
CA PRO A 119 -30.55 9.94 7.86
C PRO A 119 -30.63 8.91 9.00
N PRO A 120 -31.20 9.28 10.15
CA PRO A 120 -31.36 8.37 11.28
C PRO A 120 -32.19 7.16 10.85
N ASP A 121 -31.67 5.99 11.20
CA ASP A 121 -32.34 4.71 10.97
C ASP A 121 -33.58 4.56 11.87
N GLU A 122 -34.34 3.48 11.72
CA GLU A 122 -35.54 3.16 12.52
C GLU A 122 -35.28 3.15 14.05
N ASN A 123 -34.02 2.94 14.46
CA ASN A 123 -33.56 3.01 15.85
C ASN A 123 -33.11 4.42 16.30
N GLY A 124 -33.24 5.44 15.45
CA GLY A 124 -32.77 6.81 15.70
C GLY A 124 -31.28 7.04 15.51
N ASN A 125 -30.52 6.02 15.07
CA ASN A 125 -29.08 6.10 14.90
C ASN A 125 -28.70 6.65 13.52
N GLN A 126 -27.89 7.70 13.48
CA GLN A 126 -27.24 8.16 12.25
C GLN A 126 -26.02 7.29 11.95
N SER A 127 -25.74 7.07 10.66
CA SER A 127 -24.55 6.34 10.22
C SER A 127 -23.80 7.11 9.15
N CYS A 128 -22.48 7.13 9.23
CA CYS A 128 -21.62 7.73 8.22
C CYS A 128 -21.24 6.66 7.19
N THR A 129 -21.53 6.93 5.91
CA THR A 129 -21.10 6.10 4.79
C THR A 129 -19.94 6.78 4.09
N ILE A 130 -18.81 6.09 4.02
CA ILE A 130 -17.64 6.54 3.26
C ILE A 130 -17.24 5.47 2.25
N GLY A 131 -16.58 5.89 1.19
CA GLY A 131 -16.07 4.98 0.17
C GLY A 131 -15.38 5.71 -0.97
N LEU A 132 -15.07 4.92 -2.00
CA LEU A 132 -14.52 5.40 -3.26
C LEU A 132 -15.42 4.94 -4.39
N GLU A 133 -15.73 5.84 -5.32
CA GLU A 133 -16.48 5.48 -6.51
C GLU A 133 -15.72 4.43 -7.35
N PRO A 134 -16.43 3.57 -8.10
CA PRO A 134 -15.81 2.59 -8.99
C PRO A 134 -14.80 3.19 -9.98
N MET A 135 -15.03 4.46 -10.38
CA MET A 135 -14.15 5.20 -11.26
C MET A 135 -12.76 5.45 -10.66
N ALA A 136 -12.62 5.46 -9.32
CA ALA A 136 -11.34 5.62 -8.63
C ALA A 136 -10.82 4.29 -8.04
N SER A 137 -11.70 3.44 -7.51
CA SER A 137 -11.30 2.17 -6.90
C SER A 137 -10.78 1.16 -7.93
N ILE A 138 -11.43 1.03 -9.09
CA ILE A 138 -10.99 0.07 -10.12
C ILE A 138 -9.58 0.41 -10.64
N PRO A 139 -9.27 1.65 -11.06
CA PRO A 139 -7.92 2.02 -11.49
C PRO A 139 -6.88 1.85 -10.39
N LEU A 140 -7.19 2.25 -9.15
CA LEU A 140 -6.28 2.07 -8.00
C LEU A 140 -5.83 0.62 -7.88
N LEU A 141 -6.78 -0.29 -7.94
CA LEU A 141 -6.53 -1.69 -7.64
C LEU A 141 -5.94 -2.45 -8.82
N ALA A 142 -6.35 -2.12 -10.05
CA ALA A 142 -5.69 -2.59 -11.25
C ALA A 142 -4.21 -2.17 -11.25
N TYR A 143 -3.92 -0.92 -10.84
CA TYR A 143 -2.56 -0.40 -10.73
C TYR A 143 -1.76 -1.11 -9.64
N ASP A 144 -2.35 -1.30 -8.46
CA ASP A 144 -1.74 -2.03 -7.35
C ASP A 144 -1.39 -3.47 -7.72
N ALA A 145 -2.32 -4.17 -8.37
CA ALA A 145 -2.12 -5.55 -8.81
C ALA A 145 -1.00 -5.61 -9.87
N TRP A 146 -1.02 -4.68 -10.84
CA TRP A 146 0.01 -4.57 -11.86
C TRP A 146 1.39 -4.31 -11.25
N LEU A 147 1.52 -3.31 -10.37
CA LEU A 147 2.77 -2.94 -9.71
C LEU A 147 3.35 -4.09 -8.89
N ASN A 148 2.52 -4.74 -8.08
CA ASN A 148 2.95 -5.87 -7.25
C ASN A 148 3.44 -7.04 -8.12
N CYS A 149 2.73 -7.39 -9.19
CA CYS A 149 3.16 -8.40 -10.15
C CYS A 149 4.48 -8.02 -10.84
N MET A 150 4.60 -6.77 -11.30
CA MET A 150 5.81 -6.25 -11.95
C MET A 150 7.02 -6.31 -11.02
N LEU A 151 6.92 -5.74 -9.81
CA LEU A 151 8.02 -5.71 -8.84
C LEU A 151 8.40 -7.11 -8.37
N THR A 152 7.43 -8.00 -8.14
CA THR A 152 7.68 -9.40 -7.77
C THR A 152 8.41 -10.14 -8.89
N SER A 153 8.01 -9.95 -10.14
CA SER A 153 8.68 -10.55 -11.30
C SER A 153 10.13 -10.07 -11.42
N LEU A 154 10.37 -8.77 -11.26
CA LEU A 154 11.70 -8.16 -11.28
C LEU A 154 12.58 -8.65 -10.13
N PHE A 155 12.01 -8.93 -8.96
CA PHE A 155 12.74 -9.51 -7.83
C PHE A 155 13.14 -10.96 -8.09
N VAL A 156 12.21 -11.77 -8.61
CA VAL A 156 12.38 -13.23 -8.77
C VAL A 156 13.19 -13.59 -10.02
N TYR A 157 13.07 -12.83 -11.11
CA TYR A 157 13.76 -13.08 -12.37
C TYR A 157 15.30 -13.25 -12.25
N PRO A 158 16.06 -12.28 -11.68
CA PRO A 158 17.52 -12.40 -11.54
C PRO A 158 17.91 -13.56 -10.62
N LEU A 159 17.09 -13.86 -9.62
CA LEU A 159 17.29 -14.99 -8.72
C LEU A 159 17.21 -16.30 -9.52
N LEU A 160 16.13 -16.53 -10.28
CA LEU A 160 15.97 -17.77 -11.06
C LEU A 160 17.02 -17.93 -12.17
N ARG A 161 17.48 -16.83 -12.77
CA ARG A 161 18.45 -16.86 -13.88
C ARG A 161 19.87 -17.21 -13.43
N ARG A 162 20.27 -16.91 -12.18
CA ARG A 162 21.63 -17.19 -11.69
C ARG A 162 21.68 -18.52 -10.92
N ARG A 163 22.07 -19.61 -11.58
CA ARG A 163 22.41 -20.90 -10.94
C ARG A 163 23.93 -21.02 -10.71
N PRO A 164 24.38 -21.63 -9.59
CA PRO A 164 23.60 -22.22 -8.50
C PRO A 164 23.14 -21.18 -7.48
N MET A 165 21.86 -21.24 -7.09
CA MET A 165 21.27 -20.35 -6.10
C MET A 165 21.58 -20.84 -4.68
N ASN A 166 22.11 -19.97 -3.82
CA ASN A 166 22.30 -20.27 -2.40
C ASN A 166 20.94 -20.63 -1.76
N PRO A 167 20.84 -21.72 -0.99
CA PRO A 167 19.58 -22.13 -0.34
C PRO A 167 18.91 -21.02 0.49
N LYS A 168 19.70 -20.12 1.09
CA LYS A 168 19.17 -18.94 1.84
C LYS A 168 18.42 -17.95 0.93
N LEU A 169 18.94 -17.69 -0.26
CA LEU A 169 18.31 -16.80 -1.26
C LEU A 169 17.04 -17.44 -1.84
N ARG A 170 17.01 -18.76 -2.00
CA ARG A 170 15.83 -19.51 -2.44
C ARG A 170 14.70 -19.46 -1.43
N ALA A 171 15.02 -19.61 -0.14
CA ALA A 171 14.05 -19.50 0.94
C ALA A 171 13.47 -18.07 1.03
N LEU A 172 14.31 -17.04 0.87
CA LEU A 172 13.87 -15.65 0.83
C LEU A 172 12.91 -15.40 -0.35
N ALA A 173 13.28 -15.84 -1.56
CA ALA A 173 12.44 -15.70 -2.75
C ALA A 173 11.05 -16.34 -2.58
N LYS A 174 10.99 -17.57 -2.04
CA LYS A 174 9.72 -18.25 -1.75
C LYS A 174 8.86 -17.48 -0.76
N ARG A 175 9.46 -16.96 0.32
CA ARG A 175 8.75 -16.14 1.30
C ARG A 175 8.22 -14.85 0.67
N THR A 176 9.00 -14.19 -0.18
CA THR A 176 8.57 -12.98 -0.88
C THR A 176 7.43 -13.24 -1.87
N CYS A 177 7.48 -14.34 -2.64
CA CYS A 177 6.37 -14.74 -3.51
C CYS A 177 5.09 -15.04 -2.73
N PHE A 178 5.22 -15.74 -1.60
CA PHE A 178 4.09 -16.04 -0.73
C PHE A 178 3.50 -14.77 -0.10
N ALA A 179 4.34 -13.85 0.38
CA ALA A 179 3.91 -12.56 0.89
C ALA A 179 3.22 -11.72 -0.19
N ALA A 180 3.75 -11.69 -1.42
CA ALA A 180 3.12 -11.01 -2.55
C ALA A 180 1.76 -11.63 -2.91
N ALA A 181 1.63 -12.96 -2.87
CA ALA A 181 0.37 -13.64 -3.11
C ALA A 181 -0.68 -13.33 -2.02
N ILE A 182 -0.25 -13.27 -0.76
CA ILE A 182 -1.13 -12.85 0.34
C ILE A 182 -1.56 -11.40 0.14
N ALA A 183 -0.63 -10.47 -0.13
CA ALA A 183 -0.94 -9.06 -0.32
C ALA A 183 -1.87 -8.81 -1.52
N LEU A 184 -1.67 -9.51 -2.64
CA LEU A 184 -2.59 -9.47 -3.76
C LEU A 184 -3.96 -10.05 -3.39
N GLY A 185 -3.98 -11.15 -2.63
CA GLY A 185 -5.20 -11.77 -2.15
C GLY A 185 -6.01 -10.86 -1.22
N THR A 186 -5.37 -10.17 -0.27
CA THR A 186 -6.04 -9.24 0.65
C THR A 186 -6.63 -8.05 -0.10
N SER A 187 -5.89 -7.47 -1.05
CA SER A 187 -6.41 -6.37 -1.87
C SER A 187 -7.59 -6.83 -2.76
N VAL A 188 -7.57 -8.05 -3.31
CA VAL A 188 -8.68 -8.61 -4.10
C VAL A 188 -9.92 -8.87 -3.25
N VAL A 189 -9.76 -9.37 -2.01
CA VAL A 189 -10.89 -9.60 -1.10
C VAL A 189 -11.54 -8.28 -0.67
N ASN A 190 -10.74 -7.23 -0.37
CA ASN A 190 -11.25 -5.90 -0.06
C ASN A 190 -12.12 -5.32 -1.20
N ILE A 191 -11.74 -5.56 -2.46
CA ILE A 191 -12.56 -5.17 -3.63
C ILE A 191 -13.82 -5.99 -3.75
N LEU A 192 -13.73 -7.30 -3.59
CA LEU A 192 -14.88 -8.17 -3.72
C LEU A 192 -15.97 -7.70 -2.75
N VAL A 193 -15.58 -7.31 -1.54
CA VAL A 193 -16.47 -6.69 -0.56
C VAL A 193 -16.97 -5.32 -1.05
N LEU A 194 -16.11 -4.42 -1.54
CA LEU A 194 -16.52 -3.11 -2.08
C LEU A 194 -17.48 -3.19 -3.28
N THR A 195 -17.27 -4.17 -4.17
CA THR A 195 -18.07 -4.37 -5.39
C THR A 195 -19.42 -5.00 -5.07
N LEU A 196 -19.46 -5.98 -4.14
CA LEU A 196 -20.71 -6.54 -3.64
C LEU A 196 -21.56 -5.50 -2.89
N LEU A 197 -20.93 -4.53 -2.24
CA LEU A 197 -21.59 -3.43 -1.51
C LEU A 197 -21.86 -2.17 -2.37
N HIS A 198 -21.75 -2.26 -3.70
CA HIS A 198 -21.99 -1.13 -4.62
C HIS A 198 -21.19 0.16 -4.28
N GLY A 199 -19.98 0.01 -3.74
CA GLY A 199 -19.09 1.14 -3.42
C GLY A 199 -19.49 1.96 -2.18
N ARG A 200 -20.49 1.52 -1.40
CA ARG A 200 -20.97 2.21 -0.20
C ARG A 200 -20.77 1.33 1.03
N GLN A 201 -19.93 1.78 1.96
CA GLN A 201 -19.64 1.05 3.19
C GLN A 201 -19.81 1.95 4.42
N LEU A 202 -20.07 1.34 5.57
CA LEU A 202 -20.01 2.07 6.84
C LEU A 202 -18.58 2.60 7.04
N GLY A 203 -18.48 3.84 7.54
CA GLY A 203 -17.21 4.53 7.73
C GLY A 203 -16.14 3.71 8.45
N TRP A 204 -16.55 3.03 9.52
CA TRP A 204 -15.65 2.19 10.30
C TRP A 204 -15.21 0.92 9.58
N VAL A 205 -16.05 0.34 8.70
CA VAL A 205 -15.71 -0.84 7.90
C VAL A 205 -14.64 -0.48 6.88
N CYS A 206 -14.79 0.68 6.21
CA CYS A 206 -13.79 1.17 5.27
C CYS A 206 -12.46 1.45 5.98
N LEU A 207 -12.46 2.17 7.12
CA LEU A 207 -11.24 2.41 7.91
C LEU A 207 -10.56 1.12 8.37
N ALA A 208 -11.33 0.14 8.86
CA ALA A 208 -10.78 -1.14 9.28
C ALA A 208 -10.20 -1.93 8.10
N SER A 209 -10.87 -1.92 6.95
CA SER A 209 -10.41 -2.56 5.71
C SER A 209 -9.14 -1.91 5.16
N CYS A 210 -9.07 -0.57 5.11
CA CYS A 210 -7.86 0.17 4.72
C CYS A 210 -6.70 -0.17 5.68
N GLY A 211 -6.99 -0.29 6.98
CA GLY A 211 -5.99 -0.54 8.02
C GLY A 211 -5.48 -1.97 8.09
N LEU A 212 -6.24 -2.94 7.58
CA LEU A 212 -5.80 -4.33 7.46
C LEU A 212 -4.95 -4.58 6.20
N ASP A 213 -5.11 -3.77 5.14
CA ASP A 213 -4.31 -3.87 3.92
C ASP A 213 -2.93 -3.21 4.06
N VAL A 214 -2.80 -2.23 4.97
CA VAL A 214 -1.56 -1.54 5.34
C VAL A 214 -0.73 -2.37 6.31
#